data_AF-W7YR62-F1
#
_entry.id   AF-W7YR62-F1
#
_cell.length_a   1.000
_cell.length_b   1.000
_cell.length_c   1.000
_cell.angle_alpha   90.00
_cell.angle_beta   90.00
_cell.angle_gamma   90.00
#
_symmetry.space_group_name_H-M   'P 1'
#
loop_
_entity.id
_entity.type
_entity.pdbx_description
1 polymer ?
#
loop_
_entity_poly.entity_id
_entity_poly.type
_entity_poly.pdbx_seq_one_letter_code
_entity_poly.pdbx_strand_id
1 'polypeptide(L)'
;MASLLVAICFISFMLVKNSPIDPIQAYIGADMLKVGPEQRAKIAEYWGVDQPVMVQFLNWGSAVLNGDLGTSMIYRRPVIDVIRERFLNSLVLMVSAWLLSGVIGFVMGVVAAMKKGAWIDRIIKWYCFTLASVPTFWMGLLILIVFAVWLRWFPVGMGVPAGVLAKDVTLLDRIQHIILPTLTLSIVALPMWLSIHVRR
;
A
#
# COMPACT_ATOMS: atom_id res chain seq x y z
N MET A 1 -8.90 5.30 -21.14
CA MET A 1 -8.69 5.32 -19.67
C MET A 1 -10.01 5.11 -18.93
N ALA A 2 -11.05 5.92 -19.15
CA ALA A 2 -12.35 5.74 -18.48
C ALA A 2 -12.99 4.37 -18.74
N SER A 3 -12.99 3.90 -19.99
CA SER A 3 -13.48 2.56 -20.34
C SER A 3 -12.74 1.43 -19.61
N LEU A 4 -11.43 1.57 -19.44
CA LEU A 4 -10.61 0.63 -18.68
C LEU A 4 -11.00 0.60 -17.20
N LEU A 5 -11.19 1.77 -16.58
CA LEU A 5 -11.62 1.85 -15.18
C LEU A 5 -12.99 1.22 -14.97
N VAL A 6 -13.95 1.51 -15.86
CA VAL A 6 -15.30 0.90 -15.81
C VAL A 6 -15.20 -0.61 -15.98
N ALA A 7 -14.39 -1.10 -16.93
CA ALA A 7 -14.18 -2.53 -17.14
C ALA A 7 -13.58 -3.19 -15.89
N ILE A 8 -12.56 -2.58 -15.27
CA ILE A 8 -11.94 -3.10 -14.04
C ILE A 8 -12.96 -3.11 -12.90
N CYS A 9 -13.70 -2.02 -12.68
CA CYS A 9 -14.73 -1.97 -11.63
C CYS A 9 -15.80 -3.04 -11.85
N PHE A 10 -16.27 -3.23 -13.08
CA PHE A 10 -17.28 -4.24 -13.40
C PHE A 10 -16.74 -5.66 -13.19
N ILE A 11 -15.52 -5.95 -13.65
CA ILE A 11 -14.88 -7.26 -13.45
C ILE A 11 -14.67 -7.53 -11.96
N SER A 12 -14.15 -6.56 -11.20
CA SER A 12 -13.99 -6.70 -9.74
C SER A 12 -15.32 -6.92 -9.04
N PHE A 13 -16.38 -6.20 -9.44
CA PHE A 13 -17.73 -6.40 -8.91
C PHE A 13 -18.24 -7.81 -9.19
N MET A 14 -18.06 -8.32 -10.42
CA MET A 14 -18.43 -9.70 -10.77
C MET A 14 -17.66 -10.73 -9.95
N LEU A 15 -16.36 -10.52 -9.72
CA LEU A 15 -15.54 -11.40 -8.88
C LEU A 15 -16.04 -11.44 -7.44
N VAL A 16 -16.45 -10.30 -6.87
CA VAL A 16 -17.04 -10.24 -5.53
C VAL A 16 -18.42 -10.89 -5.50
N LYS A 17 -19.28 -10.65 -6.50
CA LYS A 17 -20.63 -11.22 -6.56
C LYS A 17 -20.59 -12.75 -6.71
N ASN A 18 -19.64 -13.28 -7.48
CA ASN A 18 -19.44 -14.71 -7.68
C ASN A 18 -18.57 -15.36 -6.59
N SER A 19 -18.16 -14.59 -5.58
CA SER A 19 -17.43 -15.12 -4.43
C SER A 19 -18.29 -16.15 -3.70
N PRO A 20 -17.73 -17.27 -3.22
CA PRO A 20 -18.45 -18.23 -2.40
C PRO A 20 -18.82 -17.68 -1.01
N ILE A 21 -18.35 -16.49 -0.67
CA ILE A 21 -18.62 -15.82 0.61
C ILE A 21 -19.90 -14.99 0.47
N ASP A 22 -20.95 -15.38 1.21
CA ASP A 22 -22.17 -14.57 1.29
C ASP A 22 -21.88 -13.25 2.05
N PRO A 23 -22.12 -12.08 1.44
CA PRO A 23 -21.87 -10.78 2.07
C PRO A 23 -22.64 -10.58 3.37
N ILE A 24 -23.85 -11.12 3.48
CA ILE A 24 -24.66 -11.03 4.70
C ILE A 24 -24.05 -11.90 5.80
N GLN A 25 -23.59 -13.11 5.43
CA GLN A 25 -22.88 -14.00 6.36
C GLN A 25 -21.55 -13.39 6.82
N ALA A 26 -20.79 -12.78 5.91
CA ALA A 26 -19.53 -12.10 6.22
C ALA A 26 -19.74 -10.91 7.17
N TYR A 27 -20.88 -10.22 7.06
CA TYR A 27 -21.22 -9.09 7.93
C TYR A 27 -21.68 -9.54 9.32
N ILE A 28 -22.59 -10.52 9.39
CA ILE A 28 -23.12 -11.01 10.66
C ILE A 28 -22.04 -11.79 11.43
N GLY A 29 -21.12 -12.44 10.72
CA GLY A 29 -19.99 -13.15 11.32
C GLY A 29 -20.45 -14.24 12.29
N ALA A 30 -19.86 -14.26 13.49
CA ALA A 30 -20.15 -15.27 14.52
C ALA A 30 -21.58 -15.19 15.08
N ASP A 31 -22.30 -14.09 14.89
CA ASP A 31 -23.69 -13.93 15.34
C ASP A 31 -24.71 -14.54 14.36
N MET A 32 -24.26 -15.22 13.30
CA MET A 32 -25.14 -15.85 12.29
C MET A 32 -26.11 -16.86 12.93
N LEU A 33 -25.67 -17.55 14.00
CA LEU A 33 -26.49 -18.48 14.76
C LEU A 33 -27.62 -17.81 15.56
N LYS A 34 -27.57 -16.49 15.74
CA LYS A 34 -28.59 -15.70 16.45
C LYS A 34 -29.53 -14.96 15.50
N VAL A 35 -29.22 -14.90 14.21
CA VAL A 35 -30.04 -14.22 13.20
C VAL A 35 -30.98 -15.22 12.53
N GLY A 36 -32.28 -15.13 12.84
CA GLY A 36 -33.31 -15.97 12.21
C GLY A 36 -33.45 -15.70 10.71
N PRO A 37 -34.03 -16.66 9.95
CA PRO A 37 -34.18 -16.56 8.49
C PRO A 37 -34.97 -15.33 8.04
N GLU A 38 -35.99 -14.91 8.80
CA GLU A 38 -36.75 -13.69 8.50
C GLU A 38 -35.90 -12.41 8.62
N GLN A 39 -35.04 -12.33 9.64
CA GLN A 39 -34.17 -11.18 9.85
C GLN A 39 -33.09 -11.11 8.77
N ARG A 40 -32.59 -12.27 8.31
CA ARG A 40 -31.67 -12.35 7.18
C ARG A 40 -32.31 -11.85 5.88
N ALA A 41 -33.56 -12.24 5.60
CA ALA A 41 -34.30 -11.77 4.43
C ALA A 41 -34.46 -10.24 4.43
N LYS A 42 -34.78 -9.64 5.58
CA LYS A 42 -34.85 -8.18 5.73
C LYS A 42 -33.52 -7.49 5.46
N ILE A 43 -32.40 -8.09 5.87
CA ILE A 43 -31.06 -7.55 5.59
C ILE A 43 -30.74 -7.67 4.10
N ALA A 44 -31.07 -8.80 3.46
CA ALA A 44 -30.85 -9.01 2.03
C ALA A 44 -31.61 -8.00 1.16
N GLU A 45 -32.86 -7.74 1.53
CA GLU A 45 -33.71 -6.73 0.90
C GLU A 45 -33.15 -5.32 1.12
N TYR A 46 -32.81 -4.96 2.35
CA TYR A 46 -32.23 -3.66 2.69
C TYR A 46 -30.91 -3.38 1.96
N TRP A 47 -30.07 -4.41 1.76
CA TRP A 47 -28.80 -4.29 1.06
C TRP A 47 -28.91 -4.46 -0.46
N GLY A 48 -30.11 -4.78 -0.97
CA GLY A 48 -30.36 -4.98 -2.39
C GLY A 48 -29.60 -6.17 -2.98
N VAL A 49 -29.19 -7.15 -2.16
CA VAL A 49 -28.42 -8.32 -2.61
C VAL A 49 -29.22 -9.18 -3.59
N ASP A 50 -30.55 -9.13 -3.48
CA ASP A 50 -31.51 -9.86 -4.32
C ASP A 50 -31.86 -9.15 -5.64
N GLN A 51 -31.41 -7.91 -5.85
CA GLN A 51 -31.71 -7.17 -7.07
C GLN A 51 -30.94 -7.72 -8.29
N PRO A 52 -31.36 -7.43 -9.54
CA PRO A 52 -30.57 -7.78 -10.71
C PRO A 52 -29.16 -7.20 -10.64
N VAL A 53 -28.17 -7.98 -11.07
CA VAL A 53 -26.73 -7.66 -10.95
C VAL A 53 -26.39 -6.28 -11.52
N MET A 54 -27.00 -5.92 -12.65
CA MET A 54 -26.74 -4.61 -13.28
C MET A 54 -27.31 -3.45 -12.44
N VAL A 55 -28.44 -3.65 -11.76
CA VAL A 55 -29.02 -2.64 -10.86
C VAL A 55 -28.12 -2.45 -9.64
N GLN A 56 -27.60 -3.55 -9.06
CA GLN A 56 -26.65 -3.47 -7.95
C GLN A 56 -25.37 -2.70 -8.35
N PHE A 57 -24.82 -2.98 -9.54
CA PHE A 57 -23.63 -2.31 -10.05
C PHE A 57 -23.88 -0.81 -10.28
N LEU A 58 -25.00 -0.44 -10.88
CA LEU A 58 -25.35 0.96 -11.13
C LEU A 58 -25.61 1.73 -9.84
N ASN A 59 -26.31 1.12 -8.86
CA ASN A 59 -26.54 1.73 -7.56
C ASN A 59 -25.22 1.95 -6.80
N TRP A 60 -24.36 0.93 -6.77
CA TRP A 60 -23.02 1.03 -6.18
C TRP A 60 -22.19 2.11 -6.88
N GLY A 61 -22.15 2.10 -8.22
CA GLY A 61 -21.38 3.09 -8.99
C GLY A 61 -21.89 4.50 -8.77
N SER A 62 -23.21 4.70 -8.72
CA SER A 62 -23.83 5.99 -8.41
C SER A 62 -23.47 6.49 -7.02
N ALA A 63 -23.52 5.63 -5.99
CA ALA A 63 -23.12 5.97 -4.63
C ALA A 63 -21.64 6.41 -4.58
N VAL A 64 -20.75 5.64 -5.21
CA VAL A 64 -19.31 5.95 -5.28
C VAL A 64 -19.07 7.29 -5.97
N LEU A 65 -19.77 7.58 -7.07
CA LEU A 65 -19.64 8.86 -7.79
C LEU A 65 -20.14 10.06 -6.97
N ASN A 66 -21.10 9.84 -6.06
CA ASN A 66 -21.55 10.84 -5.10
C ASN A 66 -20.67 10.92 -3.83
N GLY A 67 -19.59 10.15 -3.76
CA GLY A 67 -18.65 10.12 -2.64
C GLY A 67 -19.06 9.20 -1.48
N ASP A 68 -20.14 8.43 -1.64
CA ASP A 68 -20.54 7.42 -0.66
C ASP A 68 -19.89 6.07 -0.98
N LEU A 69 -18.84 5.75 -0.22
CA LEU A 69 -18.14 4.47 -0.27
C LEU A 69 -18.68 3.46 0.75
N GLY A 70 -19.71 3.84 1.52
CA GLY A 70 -20.28 3.05 2.60
C GLY A 70 -19.39 2.98 3.84
N THR A 71 -19.69 1.97 4.68
CA THR A 71 -19.02 1.75 5.96
C THR A 71 -18.16 0.48 5.91
N SER A 72 -16.94 0.55 6.44
CA SER A 72 -16.06 -0.60 6.58
C SER A 72 -16.60 -1.58 7.63
N MET A 73 -16.81 -2.83 7.23
CA MET A 73 -17.25 -3.90 8.15
C MET A 73 -16.18 -4.24 9.21
N ILE A 74 -14.90 -4.13 8.85
CA ILE A 74 -13.76 -4.44 9.74
C ILE A 74 -13.54 -3.30 10.73
N TYR A 75 -13.46 -2.06 10.24
CA TYR A 75 -13.11 -0.90 11.07
C TYR A 75 -14.33 -0.20 11.69
N ARG A 76 -15.55 -0.56 11.28
CA ARG A 76 -16.82 0.05 11.72
C ARG A 76 -16.82 1.59 11.58
N ARG A 77 -16.25 2.10 10.50
CA ARG A 77 -16.10 3.52 10.17
C ARG A 77 -16.29 3.76 8.67
N PRO A 78 -16.62 4.99 8.23
CA PRO A 78 -16.73 5.30 6.80
C PRO A 78 -15.49 4.86 6.02
N VAL A 79 -15.69 4.21 4.88
CA VAL A 79 -14.60 3.68 4.04
C VAL A 79 -13.66 4.80 3.60
N ILE A 80 -14.22 5.98 3.31
CA ILE A 80 -13.43 7.15 2.89
C ILE A 80 -12.39 7.57 3.94
N ASP A 81 -12.71 7.48 5.23
CA ASP A 81 -11.80 7.86 6.31
C ASP A 81 -10.65 6.85 6.42
N VAL A 82 -10.97 5.56 6.31
CA VAL A 82 -9.96 4.50 6.31
C VAL A 82 -9.02 4.63 5.11
N ILE A 83 -9.57 4.86 3.92
CA ILE A 83 -8.77 5.08 2.70
C ILE A 83 -7.89 6.30 2.87
N ARG A 84 -8.44 7.43 3.37
CA ARG A 84 -7.67 8.66 3.60
C ARG A 84 -6.51 8.43 4.56
N GLU A 85 -6.74 7.77 5.69
CA GLU A 85 -5.70 7.48 6.68
C GLU A 85 -4.58 6.63 6.09
N ARG A 86 -4.93 5.55 5.37
CA ARG A 86 -3.96 4.66 4.72
C ARG A 86 -3.21 5.38 3.59
N PHE A 87 -3.92 6.16 2.79
CA PHE A 87 -3.36 6.95 1.70
C PHE A 87 -2.32 7.95 2.22
N LEU A 88 -2.63 8.68 3.31
CA LEU A 88 -1.69 9.62 3.91
C LEU A 88 -0.41 8.91 4.40
N ASN A 89 -0.54 7.75 5.05
CA ASN A 89 0.63 6.96 5.47
C ASN A 89 1.48 6.51 4.26
N SER A 90 0.85 6.01 3.20
CA SER A 90 1.54 5.62 1.97
C SER A 90 2.18 6.82 1.27
N LEU A 91 1.52 7.97 1.26
CA LEU A 91 2.02 9.21 0.66
C LEU A 91 3.28 9.68 1.39
N VAL A 92 3.26 9.74 2.72
CA VAL A 92 4.43 10.12 3.53
C VAL A 92 5.60 9.18 3.25
N LEU A 93 5.36 7.87 3.22
CA LEU A 93 6.39 6.89 2.91
C LEU A 93 6.96 7.09 1.50
N MET A 94 6.09 7.23 0.49
CA MET A 94 6.49 7.39 -0.91
C MET A 94 7.28 8.68 -1.11
N VAL A 95 6.79 9.81 -0.60
CA VAL A 95 7.45 11.11 -0.72
C VAL A 95 8.81 11.09 -0.01
N SER A 96 8.88 10.52 1.19
CA SER A 96 10.14 10.44 1.94
C SER A 96 11.18 9.61 1.19
N ALA A 97 10.79 8.46 0.65
CA ALA A 97 11.69 7.60 -0.11
C ALA A 97 12.10 8.23 -1.45
N TRP A 98 11.17 8.90 -2.13
CA TRP A 98 11.44 9.60 -3.39
C TRP A 98 12.40 10.77 -3.19
N LEU A 99 12.20 11.59 -2.16
CA LEU A 99 13.10 12.70 -1.82
C LEU A 99 14.49 12.17 -1.44
N LEU A 100 14.56 11.17 -0.56
CA LEU A 100 15.84 10.63 -0.10
C LEU A 100 16.62 9.98 -1.24
N SER A 101 15.97 9.13 -2.05
CA SER A 101 16.60 8.55 -3.24
C SER A 101 16.98 9.58 -4.28
N GLY A 102 16.15 10.60 -4.49
CA GLY A 102 16.42 11.70 -5.41
C GLY A 102 17.67 12.49 -5.01
N VAL A 103 17.78 12.88 -3.74
CA VAL A 103 18.96 13.59 -3.22
C VAL A 103 20.21 12.74 -3.33
N ILE A 104 20.18 11.49 -2.85
CA ILE A 104 21.34 10.59 -2.88
C ILE A 104 21.74 10.27 -4.33
N GLY A 105 20.77 9.91 -5.17
CA GLY A 105 20.98 9.58 -6.57
C GLY A 105 21.51 10.76 -7.38
N PHE A 106 21.02 11.97 -7.12
CA PHE A 106 21.53 13.20 -7.72
C PHE A 106 22.99 13.46 -7.33
N VAL A 107 23.32 13.41 -6.04
CA VAL A 107 24.70 13.60 -5.55
C VAL A 107 25.63 12.55 -6.16
N MET A 108 25.24 11.28 -6.15
CA MET A 108 26.02 10.20 -6.77
C MET A 108 26.21 10.42 -8.27
N GLY A 109 25.16 10.85 -8.99
CA GLY A 109 25.22 11.15 -10.42
C GLY A 109 26.18 12.31 -10.73
N VAL A 110 26.11 13.41 -9.97
CA VAL A 110 27.02 14.56 -10.10
C VAL A 110 28.46 14.15 -9.83
N VAL A 111 28.72 13.41 -8.75
CA VAL A 111 30.07 12.95 -8.41
C VAL A 111 30.63 12.01 -9.49
N ALA A 112 29.83 11.07 -9.98
CA ALA A 112 30.24 10.16 -11.05
C ALA A 112 30.55 10.92 -12.37
N ALA A 113 29.76 11.94 -12.69
CA ALA A 113 29.99 12.79 -13.86
C ALA A 113 31.27 13.63 -13.73
N MET A 114 31.50 14.26 -12.57
CA MET A 114 32.70 15.06 -12.30
C MET A 114 33.99 14.22 -12.26
N LYS A 115 33.90 12.97 -11.82
CA LYS A 115 35.03 12.03 -11.71
C LYS A 115 34.98 10.93 -12.77
N LYS A 116 34.48 11.25 -13.97
CA LYS A 116 34.31 10.29 -15.08
C LYS A 116 35.60 9.52 -15.34
N GLY A 117 35.51 8.18 -15.33
CA GLY A 117 36.65 7.28 -15.56
C GLY A 117 37.54 7.01 -14.34
N ALA A 118 37.40 7.78 -13.25
CA ALA A 118 38.10 7.52 -11.99
C ALA A 118 37.51 6.31 -11.25
N TRP A 119 38.23 5.83 -10.23
CA TRP A 119 37.80 4.68 -9.43
C TRP A 119 36.44 4.92 -8.73
N ILE A 120 36.14 6.16 -8.32
CA ILE A 120 34.86 6.53 -7.70
C ILE A 120 33.69 6.32 -8.67
N ASP A 121 33.81 6.76 -9.93
CA ASP A 121 32.81 6.55 -10.97
C ASP A 121 32.56 5.04 -11.19
N ARG A 122 33.64 4.24 -11.21
CA ARG A 122 33.53 2.77 -11.34
C ARG A 122 32.79 2.13 -10.17
N ILE A 123 33.06 2.54 -8.93
CA ILE A 123 32.35 2.02 -7.74
C ILE A 123 30.87 2.39 -7.78
N ILE A 124 30.54 3.64 -8.11
CA ILE A 124 29.15 4.11 -8.18
C ILE A 124 28.38 3.30 -9.24
N LYS A 125 28.97 3.13 -10.43
CA LYS A 125 28.36 2.31 -11.50
C LYS A 125 28.19 0.86 -11.08
N TRP A 126 29.23 0.25 -10.50
CA TRP A 126 29.16 -1.13 -10.02
C TRP A 126 28.04 -1.30 -9.00
N TYR A 127 27.96 -0.44 -8.00
CA TYR A 127 26.91 -0.45 -6.98
C TYR A 127 25.50 -0.35 -7.61
N CYS A 128 25.29 0.60 -8.52
CA CYS A 128 23.99 0.76 -9.18
C CYS A 128 23.63 -0.43 -10.08
N PHE A 129 24.60 -1.01 -10.79
CA PHE A 129 24.36 -2.21 -11.60
C PHE A 129 24.04 -3.44 -10.76
N THR A 130 24.71 -3.60 -9.62
CA THR A 130 24.39 -4.66 -8.65
C THR A 130 22.95 -4.50 -8.17
N LEU A 131 22.57 -3.30 -7.70
CA LEU A 131 21.20 -3.04 -7.25
C LEU A 131 20.15 -3.24 -8.36
N ALA A 132 20.46 -2.87 -9.60
CA ALA A 132 19.55 -3.06 -10.74
C ALA A 132 19.36 -4.54 -11.12
N SER A 133 20.37 -5.38 -10.85
CA SER A 133 20.33 -6.81 -11.18
C SER A 133 19.64 -7.65 -10.10
N VAL A 134 19.52 -7.12 -8.88
CA VAL A 134 18.95 -7.85 -7.75
C VAL A 134 17.43 -7.63 -7.71
N PRO A 135 16.62 -8.69 -7.53
CA PRO A 135 15.18 -8.54 -7.36
C PRO A 135 14.81 -7.63 -6.19
N THR A 136 13.89 -6.69 -6.42
CA THR A 136 13.51 -5.67 -5.43
C THR A 136 12.98 -6.27 -4.13
N PHE A 137 12.17 -7.34 -4.22
CA PHE A 137 11.65 -8.05 -3.04
C PHE A 137 12.78 -8.67 -2.21
N TRP A 138 13.84 -9.17 -2.86
CA TRP A 138 14.96 -9.82 -2.18
C TRP A 138 15.83 -8.80 -1.45
N MET A 139 16.09 -7.64 -2.07
CA MET A 139 16.72 -6.52 -1.37
C MET A 139 15.91 -6.06 -0.16
N GLY A 140 14.58 -5.95 -0.30
CA GLY A 140 13.70 -5.60 0.80
C GLY A 140 13.78 -6.63 1.95
N LEU A 141 13.80 -7.92 1.61
CA LEU A 141 13.93 -8.99 2.59
C LEU A 141 15.28 -8.97 3.31
N LEU A 142 16.38 -8.73 2.58
CA LEU A 142 17.72 -8.63 3.17
C LEU A 142 17.85 -7.44 4.13
N ILE A 143 17.37 -6.27 3.73
CA ILE A 143 17.40 -5.09 4.59
C ILE A 143 16.54 -5.34 5.84
N LEU A 144 15.38 -5.98 5.69
CA LEU A 144 14.53 -6.36 6.81
C LEU A 144 15.24 -7.35 7.76
N ILE A 145 15.82 -8.45 7.24
CA ILE A 145 16.43 -9.48 8.10
C ILE A 145 17.66 -8.94 8.84
N VAL A 146 18.50 -8.13 8.18
CA VAL A 146 19.70 -7.58 8.80
C VAL A 146 19.33 -6.56 9.88
N PHE A 147 18.49 -5.57 9.55
CA PHE A 147 18.27 -4.43 10.42
C PHE A 147 17.16 -4.63 11.45
N ALA A 148 16.12 -5.39 11.11
CA ALA A 148 14.98 -5.62 12.01
C ALA A 148 15.10 -6.93 12.80
N VAL A 149 15.66 -8.00 12.20
CA VAL A 149 15.72 -9.32 12.85
C VAL A 149 17.05 -9.55 13.57
N TRP A 150 18.19 -9.39 12.90
CA TRP A 150 19.50 -9.66 13.49
C TRP A 150 19.98 -8.53 14.38
N LEU A 151 20.03 -7.29 13.86
CA LEU A 151 20.47 -6.12 14.61
C LEU A 151 19.41 -5.57 15.56
N ARG A 152 18.13 -5.83 15.27
CA ARG A 152 16.97 -5.32 16.04
C ARG A 152 16.99 -3.79 16.24
N TRP A 153 17.54 -3.06 15.28
CA TRP A 153 17.59 -1.60 15.31
C TRP A 153 16.22 -0.98 15.01
N PHE A 154 15.42 -1.67 14.19
CA PHE A 154 14.12 -1.20 13.74
C PHE A 154 13.04 -2.27 13.97
N PRO A 155 11.78 -1.84 14.12
CA PRO A 155 10.65 -2.75 14.29
C PRO A 155 10.35 -3.54 13.01
N VAL A 156 9.74 -4.72 13.18
CA VAL A 156 9.32 -5.59 12.08
C VAL A 156 7.85 -5.31 11.74
N GLY A 157 7.61 -4.72 10.57
CA GLY A 157 6.27 -4.49 10.04
C GLY A 157 5.43 -3.48 10.84
N MET A 158 4.20 -3.26 10.35
CA MET A 158 3.24 -2.26 10.87
C MET A 158 3.75 -0.81 10.88
N GLY A 159 2.82 0.14 10.98
CA GLY A 159 3.14 1.57 11.11
C GLY A 159 3.24 2.08 12.55
N VAL A 160 2.95 1.20 13.52
CA VAL A 160 2.88 1.48 14.95
C VAL A 160 3.24 0.20 15.73
N PRO A 161 3.67 0.32 17.00
CA PRO A 161 4.01 -0.83 17.83
C PRO A 161 2.82 -1.76 18.04
N ALA A 162 3.06 -3.06 18.03
CA ALA A 162 2.04 -4.08 18.28
C ALA A 162 1.49 -3.97 19.72
N GLY A 163 0.17 -4.04 19.88
CA GLY A 163 -0.47 -4.07 21.20
C GLY A 163 -0.55 -2.73 21.93
N VAL A 164 -0.13 -1.63 21.31
CA VAL A 164 -0.25 -0.28 21.87
C VAL A 164 -1.56 0.36 21.39
N LEU A 165 -2.32 0.96 22.31
CA LEU A 165 -3.55 1.68 21.96
C LEU A 165 -3.19 2.89 21.10
N ALA A 166 -4.04 3.23 20.12
CA ALA A 166 -3.78 4.33 19.18
C ALA A 166 -3.49 5.68 19.86
N LYS A 167 -4.01 5.90 21.07
CA LYS A 167 -3.79 7.10 21.88
C LYS A 167 -2.38 7.19 22.50
N ASP A 168 -1.71 6.06 22.67
CA ASP A 168 -0.41 5.94 23.34
C ASP A 168 0.74 5.84 22.32
N VAL A 169 0.43 5.84 21.03
CA VAL A 169 1.43 5.83 19.94
C VAL A 169 2.09 7.20 19.84
N THR A 170 3.39 7.25 20.10
CA THR A 170 4.17 8.48 20.02
C THR A 170 4.58 8.81 18.58
N LEU A 171 4.98 10.06 18.33
CA LEU A 171 5.56 10.46 17.04
C LEU A 171 6.88 9.71 16.77
N LEU A 172 7.67 9.46 17.82
CA LEU A 172 8.92 8.73 17.73
C LEU A 172 8.70 7.29 17.25
N ASP A 173 7.66 6.62 17.76
CA ASP A 173 7.30 5.27 17.31
C ASP A 173 7.03 5.26 15.80
N ARG A 174 6.23 6.22 15.31
CA ARG A 174 5.90 6.33 13.89
C ARG A 174 7.14 6.56 13.04
N ILE A 175 8.07 7.40 13.51
CA ILE A 175 9.35 7.65 12.82
C ILE A 175 10.20 6.37 12.79
N GLN A 176 10.32 5.64 13.89
CA GLN A 176 11.08 4.39 13.92
C GLN A 176 10.51 3.33 12.97
N HIS A 177 9.18 3.27 12.82
CA HIS A 177 8.53 2.31 11.92
C HIS A 177 8.64 2.73 10.43
N ILE A 178 8.84 4.01 10.11
CA ILE A 178 8.94 4.47 8.72
C ILE A 178 10.38 4.50 8.17
N ILE A 179 11.40 4.62 9.03
CA ILE A 179 12.80 4.76 8.61
C ILE A 179 13.24 3.58 7.75
N LEU A 180 13.08 2.34 8.24
CA LEU A 180 13.58 1.16 7.54
C LEU A 180 12.90 0.95 6.17
N PRO A 181 11.55 1.03 6.04
CA PRO A 181 10.89 1.01 4.74
C PRO A 181 11.35 2.14 3.82
N THR A 182 11.53 3.36 4.35
CA THR A 182 12.01 4.51 3.57
C THR A 182 13.40 4.27 3.02
N LEU A 183 14.34 3.80 3.84
CA LEU A 183 15.70 3.47 3.42
C LEU A 183 15.71 2.35 2.38
N THR A 184 14.90 1.31 2.60
CA THR A 184 14.75 0.18 1.67
C THR A 184 14.32 0.65 0.29
N LEU A 185 13.21 1.41 0.23
CA LEU A 185 12.67 1.95 -1.02
C LEU A 185 13.67 2.92 -1.66
N SER A 186 14.39 3.71 -0.85
CA SER A 186 15.34 4.68 -1.36
C SER A 186 16.52 4.02 -2.04
N ILE A 187 17.11 2.99 -1.40
CA ILE A 187 18.25 2.23 -1.94
C ILE A 187 17.85 1.54 -3.25
N VAL A 188 16.69 0.90 -3.28
CA VAL A 188 16.18 0.21 -4.47
C VAL A 188 15.92 1.19 -5.62
N ALA A 189 15.55 2.44 -5.34
CA ALA A 189 15.30 3.46 -6.35
C ALA A 189 16.57 4.13 -6.92
N LEU A 190 17.76 3.98 -6.29
CA LEU A 190 19.00 4.66 -6.72
C LEU A 190 19.41 4.40 -8.19
N PRO A 191 19.34 3.16 -8.72
CA PRO A 191 19.74 2.89 -10.10
C PRO A 191 18.91 3.67 -11.13
N MET A 192 17.63 3.91 -10.84
CA MET A 192 16.73 4.69 -11.70
C MET A 192 17.26 6.11 -11.88
N TRP A 193 17.66 6.76 -10.78
CA TRP A 193 18.17 8.13 -10.80
C TRP A 193 19.51 8.26 -11.56
N LEU A 194 20.41 7.29 -11.42
CA LEU A 194 21.69 7.29 -12.15
C LEU A 194 21.46 7.16 -13.66
N SER A 195 20.51 6.32 -14.08
CA SER A 195 20.21 6.09 -15.51
C SER A 195 19.73 7.34 -16.25
N ILE A 196 19.06 8.25 -15.54
CA ILE A 196 18.51 9.50 -16.09
C ILE A 196 19.64 10.53 -16.31
N HIS A 197 20.64 10.57 -15.43
CA HIS A 197 21.65 11.63 -15.42
C HIS A 197 22.95 11.26 -16.16
N VAL A 198 23.25 9.97 -16.33
CA VAL A 198 24.50 9.49 -16.96
C VAL A 198 24.34 9.23 -18.47
N ARG A 199 23.13 9.38 -19.03
CA ARG A 199 22.94 9.37 -20.49
C ARG A 199 23.39 10.70 -21.11
N ARG A 200 24.70 10.82 -21.35
CA ARG A 200 25.37 11.58 -22.43
C ARG A 200 26.89 11.34 -22.42
#